data_AF-A0A7I8D7Y0-F1
#
_entry.id   AF-A0A7I8D7Y0-F1
#
_cell.length_a   1.000
_cell.length_b   1.000
_cell.length_c   1.000
_cell.angle_alpha   90.00
_cell.angle_beta   90.00
_cell.angle_gamma   90.00
#
_symmetry.space_group_name_H-M   'P 1'
#
loop_
_entity.id
_entity.type
_entity.pdbx_description
1 polymer ?
#
loop_
_entity_poly.entity_id
_entity_poly.type
_entity_poly.pdbx_seq_one_letter_code
_entity_poly.pdbx_strand_id
1 'polypeptide(L)' 'MEDGKESESIYLGIGSYLDEDGDTFLVYDWRAPVSSLYYDYSPGLAAYQTPDGEITGTMLLKRQFVIRDGERCGI' A
#
# COMPACT_ATOMS: atom_id res chain seq x y z
N MET A 1 10.80 -12.65 -23.19
CA MET A 1 11.53 -11.53 -22.57
C MET A 1 10.58 -10.95 -21.54
N GLU A 2 10.84 -11.27 -20.28
CA GLU A 2 10.02 -10.93 -19.12
C GLU A 2 10.12 -9.43 -18.83
N ASP A 3 9.02 -8.69 -19.00
CA ASP A 3 8.85 -7.37 -18.41
C ASP A 3 7.40 -7.26 -17.95
N GLY A 4 7.16 -7.85 -16.78
CA GLY A 4 5.87 -7.87 -16.12
C GLY A 4 6.08 -7.67 -14.63
N LYS A 5 6.86 -6.65 -14.24
CA LYS A 5 6.83 -6.16 -12.87
C LYS A 5 5.49 -5.46 -12.69
N GLU A 6 4.45 -6.24 -12.48
CA GLU A 6 3.14 -5.73 -12.12
C GLU A 6 3.32 -4.88 -10.87
N SER A 7 3.02 -3.58 -11.00
CA SER A 7 3.11 -2.67 -9.87
C SER A 7 2.05 -3.06 -8.86
N GLU A 8 2.47 -3.62 -7.72
CA GLU A 8 1.54 -3.94 -6.64
C GLU A 8 0.90 -2.67 -6.08
N SER A 9 -0.43 -2.70 -5.96
CA SER A 9 -1.21 -1.60 -5.41
C SER A 9 -1.46 -1.87 -3.93
N ILE A 10 -0.78 -1.11 -3.06
CA ILE A 10 -0.94 -1.23 -1.62
C ILE A 10 -1.97 -0.19 -1.15
N TYR A 11 -3.09 -0.66 -0.60
CA TYR A 11 -4.09 0.20 0.02
C TYR A 11 -3.89 0.22 1.52
N LEU A 12 -3.82 1.41 2.11
CA LEU A 12 -3.74 1.60 3.56
C LEU A 12 -5.10 2.07 4.07
N GLY A 13 -5.64 1.39 5.07
CA GLY A 13 -6.92 1.68 5.70
C GLY A 13 -6.86 1.66 7.22
N ILE A 14 -8.00 1.91 7.84
CA ILE A 14 -8.15 1.88 9.32
C ILE A 14 -8.10 0.47 9.91
N GLY A 15 -8.11 -0.55 9.07
CA GLY A 15 -8.04 -1.96 9.42
C GLY A 15 -7.60 -2.79 8.22
N SER A 16 -7.17 -4.01 8.48
CA SER A 16 -6.80 -4.97 7.44
C SER A 16 -8.04 -5.64 6.83
N TYR A 17 -8.11 -5.73 5.50
CA TYR A 17 -9.14 -6.46 4.77
C TYR A 17 -8.48 -7.43 3.81
N LEU A 18 -8.85 -8.71 3.90
CA LEU A 18 -8.41 -9.76 3.01
C LEU A 18 -9.51 -10.06 1.99
N ASP A 19 -9.10 -10.52 0.81
CA ASP A 19 -10.00 -11.04 -0.20
C ASP A 19 -10.73 -12.31 0.28
N GLU A 20 -11.82 -12.70 -0.40
CA GLU A 20 -12.63 -13.88 -0.07
C GLU A 20 -11.80 -15.18 -0.09
N ASP A 21 -10.77 -15.26 -0.92
CA ASP A 21 -9.84 -16.40 -0.98
C ASP A 21 -8.79 -16.40 0.16
N GLY A 22 -8.68 -15.30 0.93
CA GLY A 22 -7.76 -15.17 2.06
C GLY A 22 -6.27 -15.11 1.70
N ASP A 23 -5.93 -15.19 0.42
CA ASP A 23 -4.55 -15.23 -0.07
C ASP A 23 -3.99 -13.81 -0.35
N THR A 24 -4.86 -12.86 -0.73
CA THR A 24 -4.47 -11.50 -1.08
C THR A 24 -4.99 -10.47 -0.08
N PHE A 25 -4.07 -9.64 0.45
CA PHE A 25 -4.43 -8.47 1.26
C PHE A 25 -4.91 -7.33 0.35
N LEU A 26 -6.20 -7.02 0.42
CA LEU A 26 -6.78 -5.91 -0.33
C LEU A 26 -6.51 -4.57 0.36
N VAL A 27 -6.54 -4.54 1.69
CA VAL A 27 -6.27 -3.34 2.50
C VAL A 27 -5.38 -3.72 3.67
N TYR A 28 -4.31 -2.96 3.86
CA TYR A 28 -3.41 -3.05 4.99
C TYR A 28 -3.80 -2.06 6.08
N ASP A 29 -3.60 -2.46 7.33
CA ASP A 29 -3.78 -1.56 8.46
C ASP A 29 -2.69 -0.48 8.48
N TRP A 30 -3.07 0.77 8.73
CA TRP A 30 -2.15 1.90 8.80
C TRP A 30 -1.10 1.81 9.92
N ARG A 31 -1.26 0.93 10.91
CA ARG A 31 -0.27 0.67 11.97
C ARG A 31 0.71 -0.45 11.59
N ALA A 32 0.51 -1.11 10.45
CA ALA A 32 1.43 -2.11 9.95
C ALA A 32 2.75 -1.44 9.51
N PRO A 33 3.91 -2.13 9.59
CA PRO A 33 5.20 -1.55 9.25
C PRO A 33 5.31 -1.03 7.80
N VAL A 34 4.51 -1.59 6.88
CA VAL A 34 4.40 -1.11 5.48
C VAL A 34 3.91 0.34 5.40
N SER A 35 3.16 0.83 6.39
CA SER A 35 2.68 2.22 6.41
C SER A 35 3.82 3.23 6.56
N SER A 36 4.99 2.81 7.05
CA SER A 36 6.19 3.63 7.04
C SER A 36 6.51 4.14 5.64
N LEU A 37 6.27 3.34 4.59
CA LEU A 37 6.41 3.79 3.20
C LEU A 37 5.54 5.01 2.88
N TYR A 38 4.35 5.09 3.46
CA TYR A 38 3.43 6.21 3.21
C TYR A 38 3.79 7.46 4.02
N TYR A 39 4.30 7.31 5.25
CA TYR A 39 4.62 8.46 6.10
C TYR A 39 6.05 8.98 5.91
N ASP A 40 7.01 8.07 5.77
CA ASP A 40 8.45 8.36 5.76
C ASP A 40 8.99 8.58 4.33
N TYR A 41 8.37 7.94 3.34
CA TYR A 41 8.82 8.00 1.95
C TYR A 41 7.90 8.83 1.04
N SER A 42 8.55 9.51 0.10
CA SER A 42 7.94 10.21 -1.03
C SER A 42 8.02 9.35 -2.29
N PRO A 43 7.24 9.63 -3.35
CA PRO A 43 7.35 8.91 -4.62
C PRO A 43 8.81 8.87 -5.11
N GLY A 44 9.32 7.67 -5.38
CA GLY A 44 10.74 7.41 -5.58
C GLY A 44 11.19 6.08 -4.97
N LEU A 45 12.49 5.95 -4.68
CA LEU A 45 13.05 4.78 -4.01
C LEU A 45 12.58 4.74 -2.56
N ALA A 46 11.99 3.60 -2.16
CA ALA A 46 11.47 3.42 -0.82
C ALA A 46 11.80 2.02 -0.30
N ALA A 47 11.99 1.90 1.02
CA ALA A 47 12.27 0.64 1.66
C ALA A 47 11.53 0.57 3.00
N TYR A 48 11.07 -0.62 3.37
CA TYR A 48 10.43 -0.84 4.67
C TYR A 48 10.90 -2.13 5.30
N GLN A 49 11.00 -2.12 6.62
CA GLN A 49 11.36 -3.30 7.39
C GLN A 49 10.10 -4.09 7.71
N THR A 50 10.09 -5.36 7.33
CA THR A 50 9.13 -6.35 7.81
C THR A 50 9.82 -7.26 8.81
N PRO A 51 9.07 -7.96 9.69
CA PRO A 51 9.65 -8.99 10.55
C PRO A 51 10.37 -10.11 9.77
N ASP A 52 10.03 -10.30 8.49
CA ASP A 52 10.66 -11.28 7.60
C ASP A 52 11.94 -10.75 6.92
N GLY A 53 12.12 -9.42 6.85
CA GLY A 53 13.27 -8.78 6.21
C GLY A 53 12.98 -7.36 5.70
N GLU A 54 14.01 -6.70 5.17
CA GLU A 54 13.84 -5.41 4.48
C GLU A 54 13.33 -5.64 3.05
N ILE A 55 12.22 -4.98 2.72
CA ILE A 55 11.66 -4.96 1.37
C ILE A 55 11.98 -3.61 0.74
N THR A 56 12.62 -3.64 -0.42
CA THR A 56 12.95 -2.44 -1.21
C THR A 56 12.05 -2.36 -2.44
N GLY A 57 11.61 -1.17 -2.78
CA GLY A 57 10.69 -0.93 -3.88
C GLY A 57 10.80 0.49 -4.43
N THR A 58 10.03 0.76 -5.48
CA THR A 58 9.89 2.11 -6.04
C THR A 58 8.42 2.51 -5.94
N MET A 59 8.14 3.56 -5.17
CA MET A 59 6.81 4.15 -5.09
C MET A 59 6.56 4.96 -6.36
N LEU A 60 5.81 4.38 -7.29
CA LEU A 60 5.44 5.02 -8.55
C LEU A 60 4.36 6.09 -8.35
N LEU A 61 3.42 5.83 -7.45
CA LEU A 61 2.24 6.65 -7.28
C LEU A 61 1.77 6.65 -5.81
N LYS A 62 1.52 7.84 -5.28
CA LYS A 62 0.95 8.06 -3.94
C LYS A 62 -0.29 8.91 -4.09
N ARG A 63 -1.44 8.39 -3.65
CA ARG A 63 -2.73 9.10 -3.66
C ARG A 63 -3.41 8.96 -2.30
N GLN A 64 -3.99 10.06 -1.83
CA GLN A 64 -4.85 10.06 -0.65
C GLN A 64 -6.30 10.13 -1.12
N PHE A 65 -7.13 9.21 -0.65
CA PHE A 65 -8.57 9.22 -0.92
C PHE A 65 -9.30 9.59 0.37
N VAL A 66 -10.15 10.60 0.33
CA VAL A 66 -11.07 10.93 1.43
C VAL A 66 -12.44 10.39 1.05
N ILE A 67 -12.80 9.24 1.62
CA ILE A 67 -14.12 8.64 1.43
C ILE A 67 -15.02 9.17 2.55
N ARG A 68 -16.08 9.91 2.18
CA ARG A 68 -17.12 10.39 3.10
C ARG A 68 -18.47 9.92 2.57
N ASP A 69 -19.27 9.29 3.43
CA ASP A 69 -20.65 8.88 3.13
C ASP A 69 -20.84 7.95 1.91
N GLY A 70 -19.81 7.16 1.54
CA GLY A 70 -19.84 6.31 0.35
C GLY A 70 -19.63 7.06 -0.98
N GLU A 71 -19.54 8.39 -0.94
CA GLU A 71 -19.20 9.21 -2.10
C GLU A 71 -17.70 9.49 -2.11
N ARG A 72 -17.06 9.20 -3.24
CA ARG A 72 -15.65 9.55 -3.47
C ARG A 72 -15.56 11.07 -3.58
N CYS A 73 -15.26 11.76 -2.48
CA CYS A 73 -14.95 13.18 -2.49
C CYS A 73 -13.48 13.36 -2.88
N GLY A 74 -13.21 13.31 -4.18
CA GLY A 74 -11.89 13.58 -4.76
C GLY A 74 -11.67 15.07 -4.97
N ILE A 75 -10.44 15.53 -4.70
CA ILE A 75 -9.89 16.78 -5.25
C ILE A 75 -9.25 16.53 -6.61
#